data_AF-A0A7K0BTV1-F1
#
_entry.id   AF-A0A7K0BTV1-F1
#
_cell.length_a   1.000
_cell.length_b   1.000
_cell.length_c   1.000
_cell.angle_alpha   90.00
_cell.angle_beta   90.00
_cell.angle_gamma   90.00
#
_symmetry.space_group_name_H-M   'P 1'
#
loop_
_entity.id
_entity.type
_entity.pdbx_description
1 polymer ?
#
loop_
_entity_poly.entity_id
_entity_poly.type
_entity_poly.pdbx_seq_one_letter_code
_entity_poly.pdbx_strand_id
1 'polypeptide(L)' 'MQGSSLLKQAREAKQLSLRRAAAQAGIDPAHLSRVERGERQLSVEALQRLAQVVGLHELAANLRPFIGESKP' A
#
# COMPACT_ATOMS: atom_id res chain seq x y z
N MET A 1 -6.84 -21.68 -3.31
CA MET A 1 -6.62 -20.51 -4.17
C MET A 1 -6.53 -19.28 -3.28
N GLN A 2 -5.34 -18.76 -2.97
CA GLN A 2 -5.27 -17.43 -2.37
C GLN A 2 -5.58 -16.42 -3.49
N GLY A 3 -6.72 -15.75 -3.37
CA GLY A 3 -7.13 -14.70 -4.31
C GLY A 3 -6.13 -13.54 -4.30
N SER A 4 -6.05 -12.81 -5.42
CA SER A 4 -5.20 -11.61 -5.52
C SER A 4 -5.59 -10.60 -4.42
N SER A 5 -4.62 -10.11 -3.65
CA SER A 5 -4.86 -9.06 -2.65
C SER A 5 -5.54 -7.84 -3.30
N LEU A 6 -6.45 -7.17 -2.58
CA LEU A 6 -7.07 -5.92 -3.05
C LEU A 6 -6.01 -4.87 -3.39
N LEU A 7 -4.89 -4.83 -2.67
CA LEU A 7 -3.78 -3.93 -2.97
C LEU A 7 -3.13 -4.24 -4.33
N LYS A 8 -2.93 -5.53 -4.63
CA LYS A 8 -2.41 -5.98 -5.92
C LYS A 8 -3.35 -5.60 -7.06
N GLN A 9 -4.65 -5.85 -6.89
CA GLN A 9 -5.66 -5.52 -7.89
C GLN A 9 -5.72 -4.01 -8.15
N ALA A 10 -5.71 -3.18 -7.10
CA ALA A 10 -5.71 -1.72 -7.23
C ALA A 10 -4.44 -1.22 -7.95
N ARG A 11 -3.27 -1.78 -7.62
CA ARG A 11 -2.00 -1.46 -8.29
C ARG A 11 -2.05 -1.77 -9.78
N GLU A 12 -2.56 -2.96 -10.13
CA GLU A 12 -2.67 -3.40 -11.52
C GLU A 12 -3.69 -2.58 -12.32
N ALA A 13 -4.81 -2.20 -11.70
CA ALA A 13 -5.79 -1.28 -12.29
C ALA A 13 -5.20 0.11 -12.59
N LYS A 14 -4.21 0.55 -11.81
CA LYS A 14 -3.41 1.77 -12.07
C LYS A 14 -2.26 1.55 -13.06
N GLN A 15 -2.11 0.36 -13.62
CA GLN A 15 -1.01 -0.02 -14.51
C GLN A 15 0.38 0.20 -13.88
N LEU A 16 0.48 0.12 -12.56
CA LEU A 16 1.73 0.27 -11.84
C LEU A 16 2.45 -1.07 -11.69
N SER A 17 3.74 -1.10 -12.00
CA SER A 17 4.58 -2.23 -11.62
C SER A 17 4.76 -2.27 -10.10
N LEU A 18 5.01 -3.46 -9.54
CA LEU A 18 5.32 -3.64 -8.11
C LEU A 18 6.43 -2.68 -7.65
N ARG A 19 7.54 -2.60 -8.41
CA ARG A 19 8.68 -1.72 -8.08
C ARG A 19 8.30 -0.24 -8.09
N ARG A 20 7.51 0.20 -9.08
CA ARG A 20 7.08 1.61 -9.17
C ARG A 20 6.17 1.99 -8.01
N ALA A 21 5.19 1.14 -7.69
CA ALA A 21 4.30 1.37 -6.56
C ALA A 21 5.06 1.38 -5.22
N ALA A 22 5.97 0.43 -5.02
CA ALA A 22 6.77 0.35 -3.81
C ALA A 22 7.66 1.59 -3.64
N ALA A 23 8.35 2.01 -4.69
CA ALA A 23 9.18 3.22 -4.69
C ALA A 23 8.36 4.48 -4.35
N GLN A 24 7.19 4.65 -4.98
CA GLN A 24 6.31 5.81 -4.71
C GLN A 24 5.73 5.80 -3.29
N ALA A 25 5.51 4.62 -2.70
CA ALA A 25 4.99 4.47 -1.34
C ALA A 25 6.10 4.48 -0.26
N GLY A 26 7.38 4.51 -0.65
CA GLY A 26 8.51 4.36 0.28
C GLY A 26 8.56 2.98 0.94
N ILE A 27 8.25 1.92 0.20
CA ILE A 27 8.24 0.53 0.65
C ILE A 27 9.29 -0.26 -0.13
N ASP A 28 9.99 -1.17 0.54
CA ASP A 28 10.84 -2.14 -0.15
C ASP A 28 10.01 -3.05 -1.10
N PRO A 29 10.41 -3.23 -2.38
CA PRO A 29 9.64 -4.05 -3.32
C PRO A 29 9.43 -5.50 -2.87
N ALA A 30 10.41 -6.12 -2.20
CA ALA A 30 10.24 -7.49 -1.70
C ALA A 30 9.27 -7.53 -0.51
N HIS A 31 9.23 -6.48 0.32
CA HIS A 31 8.21 -6.32 1.35
C HIS A 31 6.81 -6.19 0.73
N LEU A 32 6.62 -5.29 -0.24
CA LEU A 32 5.33 -5.14 -0.93
C LEU A 32 4.89 -6.46 -1.60
N SER A 33 5.83 -7.20 -2.19
CA SER A 33 5.56 -8.51 -2.78
C SER A 33 4.97 -9.51 -1.78
N ARG A 34 5.53 -9.58 -0.57
CA ARG A 34 5.04 -10.45 0.51
C ARG A 34 3.67 -9.99 1.01
N VAL A 35 3.44 -8.68 1.09
CA VAL A 35 2.14 -8.10 1.47
C VAL A 35 1.06 -8.46 0.45
N GLU A 36 1.34 -8.35 -0.86
CA GLU A 36 0.38 -8.72 -1.92
C GLU A 36 0.03 -10.22 -1.94
N ARG A 37 0.89 -11.06 -1.35
CA ARG A 37 0.64 -12.50 -1.13
C ARG A 37 0.07 -12.82 0.26
N GLY A 38 -0.19 -11.82 1.10
CA GLY A 38 -0.73 -12.04 2.46
C GLY A 38 0.28 -12.60 3.47
N GLU A 39 1.58 -12.61 3.16
CA GLU A 39 2.64 -13.17 4.02
C GLU A 39 3.13 -12.17 5.08
N ARG A 40 2.86 -10.87 4.87
CA ARG A 40 3.27 -9.76 5.73
C ARG A 40 2.20 -8.67 5.77
N GLN A 41 2.21 -7.89 6.85
CA GLN A 41 1.34 -6.72 7.03
C GLN A 41 2.15 -5.42 6.91
N LEU A 42 1.50 -4.34 6.50
CA LEU A 42 2.05 -2.99 6.52
C LEU A 42 1.73 -2.30 7.84
N SER A 43 2.55 -1.32 8.22
CA SER A 43 2.11 -0.32 9.20
C SER A 43 0.96 0.50 8.63
N VAL A 44 0.14 1.12 9.49
CA VAL A 44 -0.94 2.04 9.10
C VAL A 44 -0.42 3.13 8.18
N GLU A 45 0.73 3.72 8.53
CA GLU A 45 1.37 4.79 7.75
C GLU A 45 1.81 4.31 6.35
N ALA A 46 2.44 3.14 6.26
CA ALA A 46 2.84 2.57 4.97
C ALA A 46 1.63 2.14 4.13
N LEU A 47 0.57 1.63 4.76
CA LEU A 47 -0.69 1.31 4.10
C LEU A 47 -1.35 2.58 3.55
N GLN A 48 -1.35 3.68 4.29
CA GLN A 48 -1.89 4.95 3.84
C GLN A 48 -1.12 5.50 2.63
N ARG A 49 0.22 5.48 2.67
CA ARG A 49 1.04 5.90 1.53
C ARG A 49 0.78 5.05 0.29
N LEU A 50 0.74 3.73 0.47
CA LEU A 50 0.43 2.81 -0.64
C LEU A 50 -0.98 3.06 -1.19
N ALA A 51 -1.98 3.25 -0.33
CA ALA A 51 -3.35 3.53 -0.72
C ALA A 51 -3.46 4.80 -1.57
N GLN A 52 -2.70 5.86 -1.25
CA GLN A 52 -2.59 7.04 -2.13
C GLN A 52 -2.02 6.69 -3.51
N VAL A 53 -0.94 5.92 -3.55
CA VAL A 53 -0.27 5.52 -4.80
C VAL A 53 -1.15 4.68 -5.70
N VAL A 54 -1.90 3.72 -5.14
CA VAL A 54 -2.77 2.83 -5.91
C VAL A 54 -4.18 3.40 -6.15
N GLY A 55 -4.45 4.63 -5.71
CA GLY A 55 -5.71 5.34 -5.95
C GLY A 55 -6.88 4.94 -5.04
N LEU A 56 -6.60 4.34 -3.89
CA LEU A 56 -7.58 4.05 -2.85
C LEU A 56 -7.69 5.26 -1.89
N HIS A 57 -8.06 6.43 -2.43
CA HIS A 57 -8.01 7.70 -1.69
C HIS A 57 -8.92 7.72 -0.46
N GLU A 58 -10.12 7.12 -0.53
CA GLU A 58 -11.04 6.99 0.61
C GLU A 58 -10.41 6.18 1.75
N LEU A 59 -9.77 5.05 1.43
CA LEU A 59 -9.04 4.26 2.42
C LEU A 59 -7.92 5.10 3.04
N ALA A 60 -7.13 5.79 2.21
CA ALA A 60 -6.05 6.63 2.71
C ALA A 60 -6.55 7.78 3.60
N ALA A 61 -7.72 8.36 3.31
CA ALA A 61 -8.36 9.38 4.13
C ALA A 61 -8.82 8.82 5.48
N ASN A 62 -9.45 7.64 5.48
CA ASN A 62 -9.94 6.96 6.69
C ASN A 62 -8.81 6.49 7.61
N LEU A 63 -7.59 6.33 7.10
CA LEU A 63 -6.42 5.96 7.90
C LEU A 63 -5.78 7.16 8.62
N ARG A 64 -6.11 8.40 8.26
CA ARG A 64 -5.51 9.62 8.84
C ARG A 64 -5.60 9.70 10.38
N PRO A 65 -6.72 9.33 11.04
CA PRO A 65 -6.80 9.39 12.50
C PRO A 65 -5.84 8.44 13.23
N PHE A 66 -5.30 7.44 12.53
CA PHE A 66 -4.41 6.41 13.09
C PHE A 66 -2.93 6.70 12.81
N ILE A 67 -2.63 7.77 12.07
CA ILE A 67 -1.28 8.23 11.83
C ILE A 67 -1.04 9.36 12.82
N GLY A 68 -0.31 9.05 13.89
CA GLY A 68 0.09 10.07 14.85
C GLY A 68 0.82 11.19 14.10
N GLU A 69 0.54 12.44 14.48
CA GLU A 69 1.35 13.58 14.04
C GLU A 69 2.79 13.31 14.47
N SER A 70 3.60 12.74 13.58
CA SER A 70 5.04 12.87 13.65
C SER A 70 5.33 14.34 13.38
N LYS A 71 5.14 15.16 14.41
CA LYS A 71 5.60 16.54 14.44
C LYS A 71 7.12 16.53 14.20
N PRO A 72 7.65 17.45 13.37
CA PRO A 72 9.08 17.54 13.09
C PRO A 72 9.94 17.65 14.35
#